data_AF-L7LBT6-F1
#
_entry.id   AF-L7LBT6-F1
#
_cell.length_a   1.000
_cell.length_b   1.000
_cell.length_c   1.000
_cell.angle_alpha   90.00
_cell.angle_beta   90.00
_cell.angle_gamma   90.00
#
_symmetry.space_group_name_H-M   'P 1'
#
loop_
_entity.id
_entity.type
_entity.pdbx_description
1 polymer ?
#
loop_
_entity_poly.entity_id
_entity_poly.type
_entity_poly.pdbx_seq_one_letter_code
_entity_poly.pdbx_strand_id
1 'polypeptide(L)'
;MTALIWIVVVLIIVMLVVALMQGGGADRAQRELADAQADARQAINRLGGQVYLLEGTNPAATQALADAGERYNAAGAQIDHADTPRQAHLAKQTALEGLYYVRAARTAMDMDPGPPVQGLDGQAAAGRVTEVRTVDFEGRQISASPDPSATTPNYFPGGRVAGRPVPAGWYSEAWWRPALIGGMWGVGSMLLFSSLFSGMSGVHYGADAFAQGDTGLDDGGMGDAGIGDGGMGDGGMGDDFGGGLEGFDFGGFDF
;
A
#
# COMPACT_ATOMS: atom_id res chain seq x y z
N MET A 1 -16.50 61.87 10.37
CA MET A 1 -17.64 60.95 10.17
C MET A 1 -17.54 60.18 8.86
N THR A 2 -17.26 60.84 7.73
CA THR A 2 -17.13 60.19 6.41
C THR A 2 -16.01 59.14 6.33
N ALA A 3 -14.82 59.42 6.88
CA ALA A 3 -13.70 58.47 6.86
C ALA A 3 -13.98 57.17 7.66
N LEU A 4 -14.69 57.28 8.79
CA LEU A 4 -15.06 56.12 9.61
C LEU A 4 -16.03 55.19 8.87
N ILE A 5 -17.00 55.78 8.15
CA ILE A 5 -17.97 55.02 7.34
C ILE A 5 -17.25 54.25 6.23
N TRP A 6 -16.29 54.87 5.54
CA TRP A 6 -15.51 54.19 4.50
C TRP A 6 -14.66 53.04 5.04
N ILE A 7 -14.06 53.19 6.22
CA ILE A 7 -13.29 52.10 6.86
C ILE A 7 -14.20 50.90 7.18
N VAL A 8 -15.39 51.15 7.72
CA VAL A 8 -16.36 50.08 8.04
C VAL A 8 -16.85 49.37 6.77
N VAL A 9 -17.11 50.12 5.69
CA VAL A 9 -17.52 49.55 4.40
C VAL A 9 -16.43 48.66 3.81
N VAL A 10 -15.17 49.11 3.85
CA VAL A 10 -14.04 48.29 3.38
C VAL A 10 -13.88 47.03 4.21
N LEU A 11 -14.02 47.11 5.54
CA LEU A 11 -13.97 45.93 6.42
C LEU A 11 -15.07 44.91 6.11
N ILE A 12 -16.30 45.36 5.85
CA ILE A 12 -17.41 44.48 5.47
C ILE A 12 -17.13 43.80 4.12
N ILE A 13 -16.62 44.54 3.14
CA ILE A 13 -16.27 43.99 1.82
C ILE A 13 -15.15 42.95 1.96
N VAL A 14 -14.11 43.23 2.74
CA VAL A 14 -13.02 42.28 3.01
C VAL A 14 -13.55 41.03 3.70
N MET A 15 -14.41 41.16 4.71
CA MET A 15 -15.04 40.01 5.38
C MET A 15 -15.88 39.16 4.42
N LEU A 16 -16.65 39.80 3.54
CA LEU A 16 -17.48 39.10 2.54
C LEU A 16 -16.60 38.34 1.53
N VAL A 17 -15.52 38.95 1.04
CA VAL A 17 -14.59 38.31 0.10
C VAL A 17 -13.90 37.12 0.76
N VAL A 18 -13.44 37.25 2.01
CA VAL A 18 -12.83 36.13 2.75
C VAL A 18 -13.82 34.98 2.98
N ALA A 19 -15.07 35.28 3.36
CA ALA A 19 -16.11 34.27 3.55
C ALA A 19 -16.43 33.50 2.26
N LEU A 20 -16.49 34.21 1.12
CA LEU A 20 -16.72 33.58 -0.20
C LEU A 20 -15.53 32.72 -0.66
N MET A 21 -14.30 33.11 -0.33
CA MET A 21 -13.11 32.31 -0.65
C MET A 21 -13.00 31.05 0.22
N GLN A 22 -13.48 31.09 1.47
CA GLN A 22 -13.43 29.94 2.39
C GLN A 22 -14.52 28.89 2.10
N GLY A 23 -15.73 29.31 1.69
CA GLY A 23 -16.86 28.39 1.49
C GLY A 23 -16.66 27.35 0.37
N GLY A 24 -15.93 27.69 -0.70
CA GLY A 24 -15.72 26.77 -1.82
C GLY A 24 -14.65 25.68 -1.59
N GLY A 25 -13.79 25.83 -0.58
CA GLY A 25 -12.72 24.86 -0.30
C GLY A 25 -13.21 23.66 0.51
N ALA A 26 -14.02 23.91 1.54
CA ALA A 26 -14.55 22.86 2.41
C ALA A 26 -15.47 21.88 1.66
N ASP A 27 -16.35 22.39 0.80
CA ASP A 27 -17.25 21.55 -0.02
C ASP A 27 -16.48 20.65 -1.00
N ARG A 28 -15.36 21.14 -1.56
CA ARG A 28 -14.51 20.35 -2.46
C ARG A 28 -13.80 19.24 -1.70
N ALA A 29 -13.18 19.56 -0.56
CA ALA A 29 -12.48 18.58 0.26
C ALA A 29 -13.42 17.45 0.74
N GLN A 30 -14.66 17.80 1.13
CA GLN A 30 -15.67 16.80 1.51
C GLN A 30 -16.07 15.89 0.34
N ARG A 31 -16.23 16.43 -0.87
CA ARG A 31 -16.55 15.63 -2.06
C ARG A 31 -15.40 14.71 -2.44
N GLU A 32 -14.16 15.22 -2.44
CA GLU A 32 -12.97 14.41 -2.73
C GLU A 32 -12.83 13.24 -1.74
N LEU A 33 -13.08 13.49 -0.45
CA LEU A 33 -13.10 12.43 0.54
C LEU A 33 -14.21 11.41 0.27
N ALA A 34 -15.44 11.86 0.00
CA ALA A 34 -16.57 10.98 -0.28
C ALA A 34 -16.33 10.11 -1.52
N ASP A 35 -15.77 10.70 -2.59
CA ASP A 35 -15.43 9.99 -3.82
C ASP A 35 -14.32 8.94 -3.57
N ALA A 36 -13.27 9.30 -2.84
CA ALA A 36 -12.19 8.37 -2.48
C ALA A 36 -12.70 7.22 -1.59
N GLN A 37 -13.61 7.51 -0.65
CA GLN A 37 -14.24 6.50 0.19
C GLN A 37 -15.13 5.56 -0.64
N ALA A 38 -15.91 6.09 -1.58
CA ALA A 38 -16.76 5.29 -2.45
C ALA A 38 -15.95 4.34 -3.34
N ASP A 39 -14.86 4.83 -3.95
CA ASP A 39 -13.95 4.04 -4.77
C ASP A 39 -13.27 2.92 -3.95
N ALA A 40 -12.81 3.22 -2.73
CA ALA A 40 -12.27 2.21 -1.82
C ALA A 40 -13.32 1.15 -1.43
N ARG A 41 -14.53 1.58 -1.03
CA ARG A 41 -15.64 0.67 -0.67
C ARG A 41 -16.03 -0.23 -1.84
N GLN A 42 -15.99 0.27 -3.08
CA GLN A 42 -16.24 -0.56 -4.26
C GLN A 42 -15.20 -1.70 -4.39
N ALA A 43 -13.92 -1.40 -4.21
CA ALA A 43 -12.85 -2.41 -4.25
C ALA A 43 -12.99 -3.44 -3.11
N ILE A 44 -13.31 -2.97 -1.89
CA ILE A 44 -13.51 -3.82 -0.71
C ILE A 44 -14.72 -4.74 -0.89
N ASN A 45 -15.85 -4.23 -1.39
CA ASN A 45 -17.04 -5.04 -1.64
C ASN A 45 -16.77 -6.11 -2.71
N ARG A 46 -16.03 -5.75 -3.78
CA ARG A 46 -15.59 -6.72 -4.79
C ARG A 46 -14.73 -7.82 -4.16
N LEU A 47 -13.79 -7.45 -3.28
CA LEU A 47 -12.92 -8.41 -2.58
C LEU A 47 -13.73 -9.33 -1.66
N GLY A 48 -14.58 -8.78 -0.78
CA GLY A 48 -15.41 -9.54 0.14
C GLY A 48 -16.29 -10.56 -0.58
N GLY A 49 -16.91 -10.15 -1.69
CA GLY A 49 -17.71 -11.06 -2.52
C GLY A 49 -16.93 -12.26 -3.07
N GLN A 50 -15.63 -12.11 -3.36
CA GLN A 50 -14.79 -13.22 -3.80
C GLN A 50 -14.31 -14.10 -2.64
N VAL A 51 -13.90 -13.48 -1.53
CA VAL A 51 -13.42 -14.18 -0.32
C VAL A 51 -14.51 -15.10 0.25
N TYR A 52 -15.77 -14.67 0.27
CA TYR A 52 -16.87 -15.49 0.79
C TYR A 52 -17.39 -16.55 -0.18
N LEU A 53 -17.11 -16.41 -1.49
CA LEU A 53 -17.63 -17.32 -2.52
C LEU A 53 -16.69 -18.49 -2.81
N LEU A 54 -15.38 -18.30 -2.63
CA LEU A 54 -14.37 -19.27 -3.03
C LEU A 54 -13.92 -20.11 -1.84
N GLU A 55 -13.74 -21.40 -2.07
CA GLU A 55 -13.12 -22.34 -1.14
C GLU A 55 -11.86 -22.92 -1.79
N GLY A 56 -10.74 -22.93 -1.05
CA GLY A 56 -9.46 -23.39 -1.57
C GLY A 56 -9.43 -24.91 -1.70
N THR A 57 -9.13 -25.42 -2.90
CA THR A 57 -9.09 -26.86 -3.19
C THR A 57 -7.70 -27.49 -3.09
N ASN A 58 -6.68 -26.67 -2.86
CA ASN A 58 -5.28 -27.09 -2.72
C ASN A 58 -4.51 -26.10 -1.83
N PRO A 59 -3.30 -26.47 -1.33
CA PRO A 59 -2.57 -25.63 -0.37
C PRO A 59 -2.30 -24.21 -0.86
N ALA A 60 -1.96 -24.02 -2.14
CA ALA A 60 -1.67 -22.71 -2.71
C ALA A 60 -2.93 -21.83 -2.77
N ALA A 61 -4.06 -22.41 -3.20
CA ALA A 61 -5.34 -21.72 -3.23
C ALA A 61 -5.86 -21.39 -1.83
N THR A 62 -5.77 -22.32 -0.88
CA THR A 62 -6.18 -22.12 0.52
C THR A 62 -5.37 -21.00 1.16
N GLN A 63 -4.05 -21.01 0.99
CA GLN A 63 -3.17 -19.96 1.53
C GLN A 63 -3.48 -18.60 0.89
N ALA A 64 -3.61 -18.53 -0.43
CA ALA A 64 -3.94 -17.28 -1.12
C ALA A 64 -5.32 -16.73 -0.70
N LEU A 65 -6.33 -17.57 -0.48
CA LEU A 65 -7.63 -17.11 0.04
C LEU A 65 -7.54 -16.64 1.50
N ALA A 66 -6.71 -17.27 2.32
CA ALA A 66 -6.45 -16.80 3.68
C ALA A 66 -5.80 -15.41 3.67
N ASP A 67 -4.74 -15.22 2.86
CA ASP A 67 -4.08 -13.92 2.69
C ASP A 67 -5.07 -12.87 2.12
N ALA A 68 -5.96 -13.26 1.20
CA ALA A 68 -7.02 -12.37 0.71
C ALA A 68 -8.01 -11.95 1.80
N GLY A 69 -8.41 -12.88 2.68
CA GLY A 69 -9.28 -12.61 3.84
C GLY A 69 -8.62 -11.67 4.85
N GLU A 70 -7.33 -11.83 5.11
CA GLU A 70 -6.57 -10.87 5.94
C GLU A 70 -6.61 -9.46 5.35
N ARG A 71 -6.39 -9.34 4.03
CA ARG A 71 -6.47 -8.05 3.34
C ARG A 71 -7.88 -7.45 3.34
N TYR A 72 -8.91 -8.28 3.24
CA TYR A 72 -10.30 -7.83 3.36
C TYR A 72 -10.59 -7.23 4.73
N ASN A 73 -10.21 -7.92 5.80
CA ASN A 73 -10.40 -7.43 7.17
C ASN A 73 -9.61 -6.13 7.41
N ALA A 74 -8.35 -6.08 6.95
CA ALA A 74 -7.51 -4.90 7.08
C ALA A 74 -8.07 -3.70 6.29
N ALA A 75 -8.49 -3.90 5.04
CA ALA A 75 -9.06 -2.84 4.22
C ALA A 75 -10.40 -2.33 4.81
N GLY A 76 -11.22 -3.24 5.35
CA GLY A 76 -12.46 -2.90 6.07
C GLY A 76 -12.19 -2.00 7.29
N ALA A 77 -11.27 -2.41 8.16
CA ALA A 77 -10.89 -1.60 9.31
C ALA A 77 -10.29 -0.24 8.91
N GLN A 78 -9.46 -0.20 7.85
CA GLN A 78 -8.86 1.05 7.35
C GLN A 78 -9.92 2.03 6.80
N ILE A 79 -10.89 1.55 6.02
CA ILE A 79 -11.90 2.43 5.42
C ILE A 79 -12.91 2.96 6.45
N ASP A 80 -13.16 2.20 7.51
CA ASP A 80 -14.07 2.61 8.58
C ASP A 80 -13.50 3.77 9.43
N HIS A 81 -12.18 3.94 9.44
CA HIS A 81 -11.46 5.03 10.13
C HIS A 81 -10.81 6.04 9.17
N ALA A 82 -11.19 6.05 7.89
CA ALA A 82 -10.57 6.93 6.90
C ALA A 82 -11.22 8.32 6.87
N ASP A 83 -10.51 9.31 7.42
CA ASP A 83 -10.94 10.73 7.51
C ASP A 83 -10.32 11.62 6.42
N THR A 84 -9.42 11.07 5.59
CA THR A 84 -8.73 11.78 4.52
C THR A 84 -8.78 10.98 3.21
N PRO A 85 -8.75 11.64 2.03
CA PRO A 85 -8.67 10.94 0.75
C PRO A 85 -7.48 9.98 0.69
N ARG A 86 -6.33 10.36 1.26
CA ARG A 86 -5.15 9.50 1.32
C ARG A 86 -5.39 8.22 2.11
N GLN A 87 -6.04 8.30 3.27
CA GLN A 87 -6.40 7.10 4.05
C GLN A 87 -7.37 6.19 3.29
N ALA A 88 -8.36 6.75 2.60
CA ALA A 88 -9.27 5.98 1.75
C ALA A 88 -8.53 5.29 0.59
N HIS A 89 -7.59 5.98 -0.05
CA HIS A 89 -6.74 5.39 -1.08
C HIS A 89 -5.85 4.25 -0.55
N LEU A 90 -5.32 4.37 0.67
CA LEU A 90 -4.57 3.28 1.32
C LEU A 90 -5.48 2.06 1.56
N ALA A 91 -6.70 2.26 2.03
CA ALA A 91 -7.69 1.17 2.16
C ALA A 91 -7.99 0.50 0.81
N LYS A 92 -8.10 1.29 -0.27
CA LYS A 92 -8.23 0.76 -1.63
C LYS A 92 -7.01 -0.07 -2.05
N GLN A 93 -5.78 0.38 -1.80
CA GLN A 93 -4.57 -0.37 -2.13
C GLN A 93 -4.56 -1.73 -1.40
N THR A 94 -4.90 -1.75 -0.11
CA THR A 94 -5.05 -3.00 0.67
C THR A 94 -6.09 -3.94 0.03
N ALA A 95 -7.23 -3.42 -0.43
CA ALA A 95 -8.25 -4.22 -1.10
C ALA A 95 -7.78 -4.75 -2.47
N LEU A 96 -7.04 -3.95 -3.25
CA LEU A 96 -6.44 -4.37 -4.51
C LEU A 96 -5.43 -5.50 -4.28
N GLU A 97 -4.59 -5.43 -3.24
CA GLU A 97 -3.71 -6.53 -2.84
C GLU A 97 -4.49 -7.82 -2.58
N GLY A 98 -5.59 -7.73 -1.82
CA GLY A 98 -6.51 -8.84 -1.61
C GLY A 98 -7.08 -9.42 -2.91
N LEU A 99 -7.42 -8.58 -3.89
CA LEU A 99 -7.92 -9.03 -5.19
C LEU A 99 -6.83 -9.76 -6.00
N TYR A 100 -5.56 -9.40 -5.85
CA TYR A 100 -4.46 -10.18 -6.43
C TYR A 100 -4.32 -11.55 -5.78
N TYR A 101 -4.51 -11.66 -4.47
CA TYR A 101 -4.53 -12.95 -3.77
C TYR A 101 -5.71 -13.84 -4.23
N VAL A 102 -6.90 -13.27 -4.37
CA VAL A 102 -8.05 -13.97 -4.98
C VAL A 102 -7.72 -14.46 -6.39
N ARG A 103 -7.12 -13.58 -7.22
CA ARG A 103 -6.69 -13.94 -8.58
C ARG A 103 -5.71 -15.12 -8.56
N ALA A 104 -4.73 -15.09 -7.65
CA ALA A 104 -3.75 -16.15 -7.46
C ALA A 104 -4.40 -17.47 -7.03
N ALA A 105 -5.37 -17.43 -6.11
CA ALA A 105 -6.13 -18.60 -5.69
C ALA A 105 -6.91 -19.22 -6.86
N ARG A 106 -7.57 -18.40 -7.67
CA ARG A 106 -8.30 -18.86 -8.87
C ARG A 106 -7.35 -19.53 -9.87
N THR A 107 -6.20 -18.91 -10.15
CA THR A 107 -5.15 -19.51 -11.00
C THR A 107 -4.66 -20.84 -10.43
N ALA A 108 -4.45 -20.94 -9.12
CA ALA A 108 -4.02 -22.17 -8.47
C ALA A 108 -5.06 -23.30 -8.51
N MET A 109 -6.33 -22.97 -8.75
CA MET A 109 -7.43 -23.93 -8.92
C MET A 109 -7.78 -24.15 -10.40
N ASP A 110 -6.93 -23.72 -11.34
CA ASP A 110 -7.16 -23.79 -12.79
C ASP A 110 -8.47 -23.12 -13.25
N MET A 111 -8.89 -22.08 -12.51
CA MET A 111 -10.07 -21.27 -12.84
C MET A 111 -9.68 -20.04 -13.66
N ASP A 112 -10.65 -19.45 -14.38
CA ASP A 112 -10.48 -18.10 -14.93
C ASP A 112 -10.04 -17.14 -13.82
N PRO A 113 -8.89 -16.45 -13.91
CA PRO A 113 -8.41 -15.54 -12.88
C PRO A 113 -9.35 -14.35 -12.63
N GLY A 114 -10.32 -14.11 -13.52
CA GLY A 114 -11.31 -13.06 -13.42
C GLY A 114 -10.84 -11.72 -14.01
N PRO A 115 -11.62 -10.64 -13.82
CA PRO A 115 -11.33 -9.37 -14.44
C PRO A 115 -10.00 -8.79 -13.96
N PRO A 116 -9.32 -7.99 -14.79
CA PRO A 116 -8.07 -7.35 -14.40
C PRO A 116 -8.23 -6.54 -13.11
N VAL A 117 -7.16 -6.52 -12.32
CA VAL A 117 -7.05 -5.72 -11.10
C VAL A 117 -6.17 -4.52 -11.46
N GLN A 118 -6.49 -3.36 -10.88
CA GLN A 118 -5.64 -2.18 -11.02
C GLN A 118 -4.26 -2.49 -10.43
N GLY A 119 -3.19 -1.98 -11.05
CA GLY A 119 -1.82 -2.23 -10.58
C GLY A 119 -1.58 -1.68 -9.18
N LEU A 120 -0.68 -2.34 -8.43
CA LEU A 120 -0.28 -1.90 -7.09
C LEU A 120 0.95 -0.99 -7.17
N ASP A 121 1.12 -0.16 -6.14
CA ASP A 121 2.27 0.73 -6.01
C ASP A 121 3.59 -0.08 -5.99
N GLY A 122 4.52 0.28 -6.87
CA GLY A 122 5.83 -0.38 -6.99
C GLY A 122 5.81 -1.81 -7.56
N GLN A 123 4.65 -2.36 -7.92
CA GLN A 123 4.54 -3.72 -8.47
C GLN A 123 5.32 -3.90 -9.77
N ALA A 124 5.20 -2.94 -10.69
CA ALA A 124 5.91 -2.98 -11.97
C ALA A 124 7.44 -2.93 -11.77
N ALA A 125 7.90 -2.05 -10.87
CA ALA A 125 9.32 -1.88 -10.57
C ALA A 125 9.93 -3.09 -9.84
N ALA A 126 9.13 -3.78 -9.01
CA ALA A 126 9.56 -4.99 -8.31
C ALA A 126 9.70 -6.21 -9.24
N GLY A 127 9.15 -6.14 -10.45
CA GLY A 127 9.26 -7.23 -11.42
C GLY A 127 8.51 -8.50 -10.99
N ARG A 128 8.87 -9.63 -11.60
CA ARG A 128 8.21 -10.92 -11.36
C ARG A 128 9.15 -12.10 -11.57
N VAL A 129 8.84 -13.20 -10.88
CA VAL A 129 9.47 -14.48 -11.11
C VAL A 129 9.09 -15.01 -12.50
N THR A 130 10.09 -15.37 -13.31
CA THR A 130 9.92 -15.87 -14.68
C THR A 130 10.25 -17.34 -14.85
N GLU A 131 11.00 -17.93 -13.92
CA GLU A 131 11.36 -19.34 -13.95
C GLU A 131 11.41 -19.93 -12.54
N VAL A 132 11.26 -21.25 -12.45
CA VAL A 132 11.40 -21.97 -11.18
C VAL A 132 12.87 -21.93 -10.75
N ARG A 133 13.12 -21.57 -9.49
CA ARG A 133 14.45 -21.63 -8.89
C ARG A 133 14.38 -22.12 -7.46
N THR A 134 15.30 -23.02 -7.11
CA THR A 134 15.50 -23.51 -5.74
C THR A 134 16.94 -23.27 -5.33
N VAL A 135 17.13 -22.75 -4.13
CA VAL A 135 18.44 -22.43 -3.54
C VAL A 135 18.55 -23.01 -2.14
N ASP A 136 19.76 -23.38 -1.73
CA ASP A 136 20.06 -23.69 -0.33
C ASP A 136 20.45 -22.39 0.40
N PHE A 137 19.71 -22.07 1.46
CA PHE A 137 19.93 -20.88 2.26
C PHE A 137 19.77 -21.23 3.74
N GLU A 138 20.84 -21.03 4.53
CA GLU A 138 20.87 -21.35 5.96
C GLU A 138 20.46 -22.81 6.28
N GLY A 139 20.83 -23.76 5.39
CA GLY A 139 20.51 -25.18 5.56
C GLY A 139 19.06 -25.56 5.22
N ARG A 140 18.33 -24.67 4.52
CA ARG A 140 16.95 -24.87 4.08
C ARG A 140 16.84 -24.65 2.58
N GLN A 141 15.96 -25.40 1.91
CA GLN A 141 15.67 -25.17 0.49
C GLN A 141 14.57 -24.11 0.34
N ILE A 142 14.91 -22.98 -0.26
CA ILE A 142 13.97 -21.92 -0.60
C ILE A 142 13.71 -21.94 -2.09
N SER A 143 12.44 -21.95 -2.48
CA SER A 143 12.03 -21.99 -3.90
C SER A 143 11.17 -20.80 -4.28
N ALA A 144 11.34 -20.34 -5.51
CA ALA A 144 10.49 -19.38 -6.19
C ALA A 144 9.97 -19.98 -7.51
N SER A 145 8.75 -19.64 -7.91
CA SER A 145 8.10 -20.15 -9.12
C SER A 145 7.18 -19.09 -9.74
N PRO A 146 7.04 -19.04 -11.09
CA PRO A 146 6.01 -18.26 -11.74
C PRO A 146 4.60 -18.83 -11.54
N ASP A 147 4.50 -20.14 -11.28
CA ASP A 147 3.25 -20.89 -11.20
C ASP A 147 3.04 -21.52 -9.81
N PRO A 148 1.79 -21.66 -9.35
CA PRO A 148 1.48 -22.26 -8.06
C PRO A 148 1.85 -23.74 -8.01
N SER A 149 2.32 -24.20 -6.85
CA SER A 149 2.57 -25.62 -6.61
C SER A 149 2.44 -25.97 -5.13
N ALA A 150 2.42 -27.28 -4.82
CA ALA A 150 2.51 -27.75 -3.45
C ALA A 150 3.82 -27.34 -2.74
N THR A 151 4.90 -27.11 -3.50
CA THR A 151 6.20 -26.68 -2.96
C THR A 151 6.34 -25.16 -2.86
N THR A 152 5.48 -24.39 -3.53
CA THR A 152 5.47 -22.92 -3.51
C THR A 152 4.07 -22.38 -3.24
N PRO A 153 3.48 -22.64 -2.05
CA PRO A 153 2.08 -22.29 -1.80
C PRO A 153 1.88 -20.80 -1.48
N ASN A 154 2.94 -20.03 -1.22
CA ASN A 154 2.83 -18.64 -0.78
C ASN A 154 2.91 -17.70 -1.98
N TYR A 155 1.82 -17.01 -2.29
CA TYR A 155 1.82 -15.99 -3.34
C TYR A 155 2.27 -14.62 -2.79
N PHE A 156 2.98 -13.86 -3.60
CA PHE A 156 3.17 -12.43 -3.41
C PHE A 156 2.79 -11.67 -4.68
N PRO A 157 1.96 -10.60 -4.59
CA PRO A 157 1.52 -9.86 -5.77
C PRO A 157 2.61 -9.00 -6.41
N GLY A 158 3.75 -8.81 -5.75
CA GLY A 158 4.81 -7.89 -6.16
C GLY A 158 4.59 -6.49 -5.59
N GLY A 159 5.68 -5.78 -5.28
CA GLY A 159 5.62 -4.44 -4.68
C GLY A 159 6.75 -4.19 -3.71
N ARG A 160 6.57 -3.22 -2.81
CA ARG A 160 7.56 -2.85 -1.79
C ARG A 160 7.17 -3.38 -0.40
N VAL A 161 8.14 -3.92 0.33
CA VAL A 161 8.02 -4.32 1.74
C VAL A 161 9.14 -3.67 2.54
N ALA A 162 8.79 -2.83 3.52
CA ALA A 162 9.74 -2.05 4.31
C ALA A 162 10.81 -1.35 3.43
N GLY A 163 10.34 -0.63 2.40
CA GLY A 163 11.18 0.11 1.46
C GLY A 163 11.85 -0.72 0.37
N ARG A 164 11.85 -2.06 0.45
CA ARG A 164 12.55 -2.92 -0.52
C ARG A 164 11.61 -3.60 -1.51
N PRO A 165 11.99 -3.70 -2.80
CA PRO A 165 11.18 -4.37 -3.81
C PRO A 165 11.21 -5.90 -3.65
N VAL A 166 10.05 -6.52 -3.69
CA VAL A 166 9.86 -7.98 -3.67
C VAL A 166 9.12 -8.39 -4.95
N PRO A 167 9.69 -9.26 -5.80
CA PRO A 167 9.06 -9.63 -7.07
C PRO A 167 7.72 -10.34 -6.89
N ALA A 168 6.83 -10.20 -7.88
CA ALA A 168 5.61 -11.00 -7.92
C ALA A 168 5.93 -12.47 -8.20
N GLY A 169 5.31 -13.41 -7.48
CA GLY A 169 5.54 -14.84 -7.71
C GLY A 169 5.01 -15.75 -6.60
N TRP A 170 5.30 -17.04 -6.76
CA TRP A 170 4.99 -18.08 -5.78
C TRP A 170 6.26 -18.53 -5.07
N TYR A 171 6.18 -18.76 -3.76
CA TYR A 171 7.33 -19.03 -2.91
C TYR A 171 7.08 -20.19 -1.95
N SER A 172 8.13 -20.95 -1.65
CA SER A 172 8.07 -22.03 -0.64
C SER A 172 7.83 -21.49 0.76
N GLU A 173 8.36 -20.30 1.03
CA GLU A 173 8.18 -19.57 2.28
C GLU A 173 7.93 -18.09 1.98
N ALA A 174 7.11 -17.44 2.81
CA ALA A 174 6.88 -16.00 2.75
C ALA A 174 8.05 -15.21 3.35
N TRP A 175 9.23 -15.27 2.71
CA TRP A 175 10.49 -14.73 3.22
C TRP A 175 10.49 -13.20 3.47
N TRP A 176 9.53 -12.47 2.89
CA TRP A 176 9.30 -11.04 3.12
C TRP A 176 8.47 -10.75 4.39
N ARG A 177 7.69 -11.73 4.87
CA ARG A 177 6.69 -11.54 5.94
C ARG A 177 7.30 -10.99 7.25
N PRO A 178 8.52 -11.42 7.69
CA PRO A 178 9.16 -10.80 8.86
C PRO A 178 9.41 -9.30 8.71
N ALA A 179 9.83 -8.84 7.52
CA ALA A 179 10.05 -7.42 7.25
C ALA A 179 8.73 -6.63 7.16
N LEU A 180 7.64 -7.26 6.72
CA LEU A 180 6.31 -6.67 6.71
C LEU A 180 5.79 -6.39 8.12
N ILE A 181 6.07 -7.29 9.07
CA ILE A 181 5.63 -7.15 10.47
C ILE A 181 6.59 -6.24 11.25
N GLY A 182 7.90 -6.48 11.15
CA GLY A 182 8.91 -5.82 11.97
C GLY A 182 9.50 -4.54 11.37
N GLY A 183 9.20 -4.21 10.12
CA GLY A 183 9.76 -3.07 9.41
C GLY A 183 11.26 -3.16 9.10
N MET A 184 11.91 -4.29 9.43
CA MET A 184 13.34 -4.50 9.29
C MET A 184 13.65 -5.79 8.53
N TRP A 185 14.64 -5.72 7.65
CA TRP A 185 15.13 -6.88 6.91
C TRP A 185 16.26 -7.57 7.68
N GLY A 186 16.21 -8.91 7.76
CA GLY A 186 17.23 -9.71 8.44
C GLY A 186 18.58 -9.69 7.71
N VAL A 187 19.66 -9.97 8.46
CA VAL A 187 21.07 -9.87 8.00
C VAL A 187 21.40 -10.76 6.78
N GLY A 188 20.59 -11.77 6.47
CA GLY A 188 20.78 -12.63 5.28
C GLY A 188 19.92 -12.30 4.06
N SER A 189 18.99 -11.34 4.16
CA SER A 189 17.95 -11.12 3.13
C SER A 189 18.52 -10.75 1.75
N MET A 190 19.63 -10.01 1.72
CA MET A 190 20.31 -9.64 0.47
C MET A 190 20.94 -10.86 -0.22
N LEU A 191 21.52 -11.78 0.55
CA LEU A 191 22.11 -13.01 0.01
C LEU A 191 21.02 -13.94 -0.53
N LEU A 192 19.92 -14.08 0.21
CA LEU A 192 18.75 -14.83 -0.26
C LEU A 192 18.15 -14.22 -1.54
N PHE A 193 18.01 -12.90 -1.59
CA PHE A 193 17.54 -12.21 -2.79
C PHE A 193 18.47 -12.49 -3.97
N SER A 194 19.78 -12.31 -3.78
CA SER A 194 20.78 -12.56 -4.82
C SER A 194 20.72 -14.00 -5.35
N SER A 195 20.64 -15.00 -4.47
CA SER A 195 20.58 -16.40 -4.88
C SER A 195 19.31 -16.73 -5.66
N LEU A 196 18.16 -16.20 -5.22
CA LEU A 196 16.87 -16.44 -5.88
C LEU A 196 16.72 -15.73 -7.23
N PHE A 197 17.27 -14.53 -7.41
CA PHE A 197 16.89 -13.68 -8.54
C PHE A 197 18.05 -13.23 -9.44
N SER A 198 19.31 -13.51 -9.08
CA SER A 198 20.45 -13.15 -9.94
C SER A 198 20.28 -13.70 -11.36
N GLY A 199 20.33 -12.82 -12.36
CA GLY A 199 20.18 -13.15 -13.78
C GLY A 199 18.76 -13.53 -14.22
N MET A 200 17.74 -13.40 -13.36
CA MET A 200 16.35 -13.69 -13.71
C MET A 200 15.76 -12.57 -14.58
N SER A 201 15.24 -12.93 -15.75
CA SER A 201 14.84 -11.93 -16.76
C SER A 201 13.71 -10.99 -16.31
N GLY A 202 12.81 -11.44 -15.43
CA GLY A 202 11.71 -10.63 -14.91
C GLY A 202 12.07 -9.80 -13.67
N VAL A 203 13.30 -9.87 -13.16
CA VAL A 203 13.77 -9.09 -12.01
C VAL A 203 14.96 -8.24 -12.47
N HIS A 204 14.70 -6.97 -12.71
CA HIS A 204 15.65 -6.08 -13.40
C HIS A 204 16.66 -5.38 -12.50
N TYR A 205 16.66 -5.68 -11.19
CA TYR A 205 17.52 -5.06 -10.20
C TYR A 205 18.36 -6.10 -9.45
N GLY A 206 19.58 -5.70 -9.12
CA GLY A 206 20.54 -6.54 -8.39
C GLY A 206 20.35 -6.48 -6.87
N ALA A 207 21.14 -7.30 -6.17
CA ALA A 207 21.12 -7.36 -4.70
C ALA A 207 21.50 -6.03 -4.04
N ASP A 208 22.40 -5.25 -4.65
CA ASP A 208 22.81 -3.93 -4.13
C ASP A 208 21.65 -2.93 -4.18
N ALA A 209 20.93 -2.88 -5.30
CA ALA A 209 19.74 -2.05 -5.47
C ALA A 209 18.65 -2.49 -4.48
N PHE A 210 18.37 -3.79 -4.37
CA PHE A 210 17.47 -4.34 -3.36
C PHE A 210 17.86 -3.89 -1.93
N ALA A 211 19.14 -3.96 -1.57
CA ALA A 211 19.62 -3.57 -0.25
C ALA A 211 19.40 -2.09 0.06
N GLN A 212 19.55 -1.24 -0.96
CA GLN A 212 19.30 0.19 -0.90
C GLN A 212 17.81 0.55 -0.97
N GLY A 213 16.95 -0.43 -1.29
CA GLY A 213 15.53 -0.18 -1.57
C GLY A 213 15.31 0.51 -2.92
N ASP A 214 16.30 0.48 -3.80
CA ASP A 214 16.21 0.99 -5.16
C ASP A 214 15.89 -0.16 -6.12
N THR A 215 15.12 0.14 -7.16
CA THR A 215 14.85 -0.78 -8.28
C THR A 215 15.59 -0.38 -9.55
N GLY A 216 16.34 0.73 -9.52
CA GLY A 216 16.93 1.34 -10.71
C GLY A 216 15.90 1.85 -11.73
N LEU A 217 14.62 1.87 -11.34
CA LEU A 217 13.46 2.23 -12.15
C LEU A 217 12.73 3.48 -11.63
N ASP A 218 13.33 4.22 -10.68
CA ASP A 218 12.67 5.35 -10.01
C ASP A 218 13.38 6.68 -10.32
N ASP A 219 13.01 7.30 -11.45
CA ASP A 219 12.78 8.76 -11.54
C ASP A 219 11.86 9.06 -12.74
N GLY A 220 10.56 8.84 -12.55
CA GLY A 220 9.58 9.15 -13.59
C GLY A 220 8.11 9.11 -13.15
N GLY A 221 7.81 8.78 -11.89
CA GLY A 221 6.44 8.70 -11.40
C GLY A 221 6.35 9.04 -9.92
N MET A 222 6.10 10.33 -9.65
CA MET A 222 5.74 10.89 -8.33
C MET A 222 6.87 11.01 -7.32
N GLY A 223 7.84 11.85 -7.67
CA GLY A 223 8.80 12.41 -6.72
C GLY A 223 9.26 13.82 -7.08
N ASP A 224 8.37 14.72 -7.52
CA ASP A 224 8.57 16.17 -7.34
C ASP A 224 7.30 16.99 -7.69
N ALA A 225 6.67 17.53 -6.66
CA ALA A 225 6.15 18.89 -6.72
C ALA A 225 6.46 19.55 -5.38
N GLY A 226 7.72 19.44 -4.97
CA GLY A 226 8.34 20.43 -4.11
C GLY A 226 8.38 21.73 -4.89
N ILE A 227 7.37 22.57 -4.70
CA ILE A 227 7.40 23.95 -5.17
C ILE A 227 8.49 24.65 -4.35
N GLY A 228 9.70 24.65 -4.90
CA GLY A 228 10.82 25.47 -4.48
C GLY A 228 10.70 26.89 -5.03
N ASP A 229 10.48 27.79 -4.08
CA ASP A 229 10.97 29.18 -4.04
C ASP A 229 10.32 30.25 -4.94
N GLY A 230 9.76 31.25 -4.27
CA GLY A 230 9.10 32.41 -4.86
C GLY A 230 8.46 33.36 -3.85
N GLY A 231 9.17 33.75 -2.79
CA GLY A 231 9.03 35.10 -2.20
C GLY A 231 8.17 35.28 -0.92
N MET A 232 8.88 35.35 0.21
CA MET A 232 8.78 36.37 1.29
C MET A 232 7.39 36.81 1.80
N GLY A 233 7.07 36.43 3.03
CA GLY A 233 5.96 37.00 3.82
C GLY A 233 5.95 36.50 5.26
N ASP A 234 6.71 37.17 6.10
CA ASP A 234 6.79 37.09 7.58
C ASP A 234 5.43 36.90 8.29
N GLY A 235 5.41 36.07 9.34
CA GLY A 235 4.24 35.85 10.18
C GLY A 235 4.29 34.56 11.00
N GLY A 236 5.04 34.59 12.10
CA GLY A 236 5.33 33.42 12.94
C GLY A 236 4.16 32.83 13.76
N MET A 237 4.40 31.61 14.22
CA MET A 237 3.97 30.91 15.46
C MET A 237 4.37 29.45 15.21
N GLY A 238 5.23 28.80 15.96
CA GLY A 238 5.27 28.67 17.43
C GLY A 238 5.26 27.17 17.68
N ASP A 239 6.28 26.68 18.40
CA ASP A 239 6.64 25.28 18.62
C ASP A 239 5.48 24.37 19.06
N ASP A 240 5.51 23.10 18.63
CA ASP A 240 5.27 21.90 19.47
C ASP A 240 5.10 20.63 18.60
N PHE A 241 6.18 20.13 18.02
CA PHE A 241 6.27 18.74 17.54
C PHE A 241 7.38 18.02 18.31
N GLY A 242 6.96 17.32 19.36
CA GLY A 242 7.86 16.59 20.24
C GLY A 242 7.19 15.38 20.91
N GLY A 243 7.27 14.24 20.25
CA GLY A 243 7.53 12.95 20.90
C GLY A 243 6.36 12.17 21.51
N GLY A 244 6.50 10.85 21.47
CA GLY A 244 5.95 9.96 22.49
C GLY A 244 4.73 9.14 22.10
N LEU A 245 4.97 8.03 21.38
CA LEU A 245 4.14 6.84 21.58
C LEU A 245 4.45 6.30 22.98
N GLU A 246 3.72 6.75 23.99
CA GLU A 246 3.74 6.21 25.34
C GLU A 246 2.32 5.81 25.76
N GLY A 247 2.19 4.58 26.26
CA GLY A 247 1.08 4.21 27.14
C GLY A 247 -0.05 3.40 26.52
N PHE A 248 0.25 2.19 26.05
CA PHE A 248 -0.74 1.11 26.17
C PHE A 248 -0.82 0.72 27.66
N ASP A 249 -1.90 1.10 28.34
CA ASP A 249 -2.33 0.42 29.56
C ASP A 249 -3.85 0.28 29.62
N PHE A 250 -4.25 -0.90 30.09
CA PHE A 250 -5.55 -1.54 30.08
C PHE A 250 -6.52 -0.91 31.10
N GLY A 251 -7.74 -0.58 30.67
CA GLY A 251 -8.86 -0.30 31.55
C GLY A 251 -9.96 -1.35 31.38
N GLY A 252 -10.21 -2.13 32.43
CA GLY A 252 -11.07 -3.31 32.41
C GLY A 252 -12.55 -3.05 32.14
N PHE A 253 -13.17 -3.99 31.43
CA PHE A 253 -14.61 -4.15 31.37
C PHE A 253 -15.00 -5.38 32.19
N ASP A 254 -15.78 -5.10 33.23
CA ASP A 254 -16.47 -6.05 34.10
C ASP A 254 -17.57 -6.77 33.30
N PHE A 255 -17.53 -8.11 33.29
CA PHE A 255 -18.65 -9.00 32.95
C PHE A 255 -18.60 -10.21 33.89
#